data_AF-A0A7Z9FVD1-F1
#
_entry.id   AF-A0A7Z9FVD1-F1
#
_cell.length_a   1.000
_cell.length_b   1.000
_cell.length_c   1.000
_cell.angle_alpha   90.00
_cell.angle_beta   90.00
_cell.angle_gamma   90.00
#
_symmetry.space_group_name_H-M   'P 1'
#
loop_
_entity.id
_entity.type
_entity.pdbx_description
1 polymer ?
#
loop_
_entity_poly.entity_id
_entity_poly.type
_entity_poly.pdbx_seq_one_letter_code
_entity_poly.pdbx_strand_id
1 'polypeptide(L)'
;IEAALWIAGTGSPWRDLLPAFGNWHSVYRRHSPWGKKGVWKRLLEQVSDDIDLEQLLLDSTIIRVHQHSAGAKKEGPQAIARWRGGLTAKIHAAVEALGNPLRSILTSRSRFRSRLQP
;
A
#
# COMPACT_ATOMS: atom_id res chain seq x y z
N ILE A 1 -6.07 5.78 15.21
CA ILE A 1 -4.95 5.50 14.29
C ILE A 1 -4.33 4.16 14.63
N GLU A 2 -3.96 3.97 15.90
CA GLU A 2 -3.39 2.73 16.45
C GLU A 2 -4.13 1.45 16.01
N ALA A 3 -5.45 1.40 16.09
CA ALA A 3 -6.24 0.24 15.64
C ALA A 3 -5.99 -0.15 14.17
N ALA A 4 -5.81 0.84 13.29
CA ALA A 4 -5.51 0.61 11.88
C ALA A 4 -4.05 0.19 11.67
N LEU A 5 -3.12 0.75 12.45
CA LEU A 5 -1.71 0.34 12.42
C LEU A 5 -1.54 -1.08 12.94
N TRP A 6 -2.27 -1.46 13.99
CA TRP A 6 -2.27 -2.82 14.52
C TRP A 6 -2.75 -3.81 13.45
N ILE A 7 -3.90 -3.56 12.81
CA ILE A 7 -4.40 -4.39 11.71
C ILE A 7 -3.40 -4.46 10.55
N ALA A 8 -2.76 -3.33 10.20
CA ALA A 8 -1.76 -3.29 9.13
C ALA A 8 -0.49 -4.09 9.48
N GLY A 9 -0.03 -4.04 10.73
CA GLY A 9 1.15 -4.75 11.21
C GLY A 9 0.94 -6.24 11.39
N THR A 10 -0.25 -6.67 11.84
CA THR A 10 -0.55 -8.09 12.08
C THR A 10 -1.17 -8.79 10.88
N GLY A 11 -1.80 -8.04 9.97
CA GLY A 11 -2.63 -8.60 8.91
C GLY A 11 -3.90 -9.31 9.42
N SER A 12 -4.25 -9.13 10.70
CA SER A 12 -5.41 -9.79 11.29
C SER A 12 -6.72 -9.37 10.63
N PRO A 13 -7.72 -10.27 10.54
CA PRO A 13 -9.07 -9.90 10.14
C PRO A 13 -9.62 -8.78 11.02
N TRP A 14 -10.38 -7.84 10.44
CA TRP A 14 -10.99 -6.75 11.20
C TRP A 14 -11.85 -7.23 12.38
N ARG A 15 -12.50 -8.39 12.26
CA ARG A 15 -13.32 -8.98 13.31
C ARG A 15 -12.52 -9.39 14.54
N ASP A 16 -11.21 -9.58 14.39
CA ASP A 16 -10.31 -10.03 15.45
C ASP A 16 -9.59 -8.84 16.11
N LEU A 17 -10.05 -7.61 15.86
CA LEU A 17 -9.50 -6.42 16.50
C LEU A 17 -9.60 -6.54 18.03
N LEU A 18 -8.48 -6.31 18.71
CA LEU A 18 -8.43 -6.35 20.17
C LEU A 18 -9.44 -5.37 20.79
N PRO A 19 -10.18 -5.77 21.84
CA PRO A 19 -11.15 -4.90 22.50
C PRO A 19 -10.57 -3.56 23.01
N ALA A 20 -9.28 -3.52 23.34
CA ALA A 20 -8.57 -2.31 23.75
C ALA A 20 -8.60 -1.18 22.69
N PHE A 21 -8.74 -1.53 21.41
CA PHE A 21 -8.86 -0.56 20.31
C PHE A 21 -10.30 -0.13 20.03
N GLY A 22 -11.27 -0.66 20.79
CA GLY A 22 -12.69 -0.39 20.65
C GLY A 22 -13.41 -1.31 19.65
N ASN A 23 -14.64 -0.95 19.31
CA ASN A 23 -15.49 -1.78 18.46
C ASN A 23 -14.95 -1.83 17.01
N TRP A 24 -14.69 -3.04 16.53
CA TRP A 24 -14.13 -3.27 15.19
C TRP A 24 -14.93 -2.63 14.06
N HIS A 25 -16.27 -2.65 14.13
CA HIS A 25 -17.13 -2.16 13.07
C HIS A 25 -17.03 -0.63 12.96
N SER A 26 -16.98 0.06 14.10
CA SER A 26 -16.76 1.51 14.17
C SER A 26 -15.40 1.92 13.61
N VAL A 27 -14.35 1.17 13.97
CA VAL A 27 -12.99 1.43 13.46
C VAL A 27 -12.93 1.20 11.95
N TYR A 28 -13.45 0.07 11.46
CA TYR A 28 -13.49 -0.25 10.04
C TYR A 28 -14.27 0.79 9.23
N ARG A 29 -15.45 1.21 9.70
CA ARG A 29 -16.28 2.25 9.06
C ARG A 29 -15.57 3.59 8.96
N ARG A 30 -14.65 3.89 9.89
CA ARG A 30 -13.79 5.07 9.83
C ARG A 30 -12.61 4.86 8.88
N HIS A 31 -11.94 3.71 8.96
CA HIS A 31 -10.78 3.36 8.15
C HIS A 31 -11.10 3.29 6.64
N SER A 32 -12.18 2.61 6.25
CA SER A 32 -12.45 2.30 4.84
C SER A 32 -12.57 3.56 3.94
N PRO A 33 -13.30 4.63 4.33
CA PRO A 33 -13.37 5.86 3.53
C PRO A 33 -12.07 6.67 3.51
N TRP A 34 -11.19 6.51 4.49
CA TRP A 34 -9.99 7.33 4.65
C TRP A 34 -8.98 7.14 3.51
N GLY A 35 -8.90 5.94 2.94
CA GLY A 35 -8.10 5.69 1.74
C GLY A 35 -8.57 6.56 0.57
N LYS A 36 -9.89 6.60 0.31
CA LYS A 36 -10.47 7.42 -0.76
C LYS A 36 -10.34 8.92 -0.49
N LYS A 37 -10.42 9.34 0.78
CA LYS A 37 -10.27 10.74 1.21
C LYS A 37 -8.80 11.18 1.33
N GLY A 38 -7.84 10.33 0.97
CA GLY A 38 -6.41 10.62 1.08
C GLY A 38 -5.94 10.93 2.50
N VAL A 39 -6.64 10.46 3.54
CA VAL A 39 -6.25 10.71 4.94
C VAL A 39 -4.94 9.99 5.25
N TRP A 40 -4.79 8.74 4.81
CA TRP A 40 -3.54 7.99 4.99
C TRP A 40 -2.35 8.66 4.29
N LYS A 41 -2.56 9.22 3.10
CA LYS A 41 -1.53 9.96 2.36
C LYS A 41 -1.06 11.19 3.14
N ARG A 42 -2.01 11.98 3.65
CA ARG A 42 -1.70 13.18 4.45
C ARG A 42 -1.00 12.84 5.76
N LEU A 43 -1.43 11.78 6.44
CA LEU A 43 -0.76 11.31 7.66
C LEU A 43 0.69 10.89 7.37
N LEU A 44 0.91 10.19 6.26
CA LEU A 44 2.25 9.82 5.83
C LEU A 44 3.11 11.06 5.61
N GLU A 45 2.61 12.01 4.83
CA GLU A 45 3.31 13.26 4.51
C GLU A 45 3.72 14.04 5.77
N GLN A 46 2.86 14.09 6.80
CA GLN A 46 3.17 14.77 8.06
C GLN A 46 4.23 14.06 8.91
N VAL A 47 4.30 12.73 8.84
CA VAL A 47 5.37 11.97 9.52
C VAL A 47 6.70 12.11 8.77
N SER A 48 6.64 12.48 7.49
CA SER A 48 7.83 12.67 6.65
C SER A 48 8.50 14.05 6.77
N ASP A 49 7.96 14.97 7.56
CA ASP A 49 8.42 16.37 7.59
C ASP A 49 9.75 16.58 8.36
N ASP A 50 10.11 15.67 9.28
CA ASP A 50 11.33 15.76 10.11
C ASP A 50 12.21 14.51 9.94
N ILE A 51 12.62 14.26 8.70
CA ILE A 51 13.41 13.06 8.34
C ILE A 51 14.89 13.38 8.30
N ASP A 52 15.67 12.52 8.95
CA ASP A 52 17.11 12.41 8.75
C ASP A 52 17.41 11.53 7.52
N LEU A 53 18.07 12.10 6.50
CA LEU A 53 18.39 11.44 5.24
C LEU A 53 19.76 10.76 5.25
N GLU A 54 20.39 10.59 6.41
CA GLU A 54 21.65 9.87 6.55
C GLU A 54 21.60 8.44 5.98
N GLN A 55 20.46 7.75 6.09
CA GLN A 55 20.24 6.44 5.47
C GLN A 55 18.88 6.37 4.76
N LEU A 56 18.90 5.85 3.54
CA LEU A 56 17.72 5.66 2.71
C LEU A 56 17.58 4.18 2.32
N LEU A 57 16.50 3.56 2.77
CA LEU A 57 16.11 2.19 2.45
C LEU A 57 15.06 2.21 1.33
N LEU A 58 15.29 1.40 0.30
CA LEU A 58 14.38 1.24 -0.84
C LEU A 58 14.00 -0.23 -0.99
N ASP A 59 12.72 -0.53 -0.87
CA ASP A 59 12.19 -1.87 -1.15
C ASP A 59 10.94 -1.81 -2.03
N SER A 60 10.65 -2.92 -2.71
CA SER A 60 9.42 -3.08 -3.47
C SER A 60 8.81 -4.46 -3.29
N THR A 61 7.50 -4.49 -3.04
CA THR A 61 6.73 -5.72 -2.89
C THR A 61 5.64 -5.83 -3.95
N ILE A 62 5.38 -7.05 -4.42
CA ILE A 62 4.30 -7.35 -5.37
C ILE A 62 3.06 -7.78 -4.59
N ILE A 63 1.94 -7.12 -4.84
CA ILE A 63 0.63 -7.47 -4.26
C ILE A 63 -0.31 -8.00 -5.33
N ARG A 64 -1.16 -8.96 -4.95
CA ARG A 64 -2.27 -9.40 -5.81
C ARG A 64 -3.37 -8.36 -5.80
N VAL A 65 -3.88 -8.06 -6.99
CA VAL A 65 -5.02 -7.17 -7.14
C VAL A 65 -6.29 -7.97 -6.85
N HIS A 66 -7.24 -7.35 -6.13
CA HIS A 66 -8.54 -7.95 -5.86
C HIS A 66 -9.27 -8.31 -7.16
N GLN A 67 -9.99 -9.43 -7.18
CA GLN A 67 -10.62 -9.95 -8.41
C GLN A 67 -11.59 -8.97 -9.08
N HIS A 68 -12.30 -8.16 -8.28
CA HIS A 68 -13.24 -7.15 -8.79
C HIS A 68 -12.56 -5.92 -9.41
N SER A 69 -11.25 -5.74 -9.27
CA SER A 69 -10.55 -4.62 -9.88
C SER A 69 -10.35 -4.80 -11.40
N ALA A 70 -10.55 -6.00 -11.93
CA ALA A 70 -10.38 -6.29 -13.36
C ALA A 70 -11.38 -5.54 -14.27
N GLY A 71 -12.54 -5.13 -13.73
CA GLY A 71 -13.59 -4.42 -14.47
C GLY A 71 -13.58 -2.90 -14.29
N ALA A 72 -12.59 -2.33 -13.58
CA ALA A 72 -12.54 -0.89 -13.37
C ALA A 72 -12.32 -0.13 -14.69
N LYS A 73 -12.99 1.02 -14.85
CA LYS A 73 -12.87 1.89 -16.03
C LYS A 73 -11.40 2.26 -16.24
N LYS A 74 -10.89 2.07 -17.46
CA LYS A 74 -9.48 2.35 -17.83
C LYS A 74 -9.27 3.83 -18.14
N GLU A 75 -9.49 4.68 -17.15
CA GLU A 75 -9.19 6.11 -17.24
C GLU A 75 -7.88 6.40 -16.54
N GLY A 76 -6.90 6.89 -17.31
CA GLY A 76 -5.59 7.28 -16.80
C GLY A 76 -4.62 6.11 -16.49
N PRO A 77 -3.45 6.43 -15.94
CA PRO A 77 -2.42 5.44 -15.61
C PRO A 77 -2.90 4.48 -14.52
N GLN A 78 -2.79 3.18 -14.76
CA GLN A 78 -3.08 2.14 -13.76
C GLN A 78 -1.80 1.41 -13.37
N ALA A 79 -1.60 1.23 -12.06
CA ALA A 79 -0.48 0.46 -11.51
C ALA A 79 -0.74 -1.06 -11.51
N ILE A 80 -1.55 -1.56 -12.44
CA ILE A 80 -1.97 -2.97 -12.52
C ILE A 80 -1.35 -3.62 -13.76
N ALA A 81 -0.76 -4.80 -13.58
CA ALA A 81 -0.24 -5.63 -14.65
C ALA A 81 -0.65 -7.09 -14.49
N ARG A 82 -0.79 -7.80 -15.62
CA ARG A 82 -1.07 -9.24 -15.63
C ARG A 82 0.22 -10.05 -15.53
N TRP A 83 0.29 -10.92 -14.52
CA TRP A 83 1.39 -11.86 -14.28
C TRP A 83 0.86 -13.32 -14.22
N ARG A 84 1.77 -14.30 -14.11
CA ARG A 84 1.41 -15.71 -13.88
C ARG A 84 0.54 -15.79 -12.61
N GLY A 85 -0.71 -16.22 -12.74
CA GLY A 85 -1.66 -16.31 -11.62
C GLY A 85 -2.62 -15.12 -11.43
N GLY A 86 -2.58 -14.09 -12.30
CA GLY A 86 -3.62 -13.04 -12.33
C GLY A 86 -3.09 -11.61 -12.35
N LEU A 87 -3.92 -10.67 -11.92
CA LEU A 87 -3.59 -9.25 -11.86
C LEU A 87 -2.78 -8.92 -10.60
N THR A 88 -1.73 -8.12 -10.78
CA THR A 88 -0.77 -7.75 -9.74
C THR A 88 -0.40 -6.27 -9.84
N ALA A 89 0.02 -5.69 -8.72
CA ALA A 89 0.60 -4.35 -8.66
C ALA A 89 1.92 -4.42 -7.88
N LYS A 90 2.83 -3.47 -8.12
CA LYS A 90 4.02 -3.27 -7.30
C LYS A 90 3.85 -2.03 -6.45
N ILE A 91 4.12 -2.16 -5.16
CA ILE A 91 4.31 -1.03 -4.26
C ILE A 91 5.81 -0.90 -4.01
N HIS A 92 6.34 0.31 -4.21
CA HIS A 92 7.71 0.68 -3.83
C HIS A 92 7.61 1.62 -2.65
N ALA A 93 8.47 1.43 -1.67
CA ALA A 93 8.57 2.29 -0.50
C ALA A 93 10.02 2.76 -0.33
N ALA A 94 10.17 4.06 -0.10
CA ALA A 94 11.38 4.70 0.38
C ALA A 94 11.18 5.03 1.86
N VAL A 95 12.13 4.62 2.70
CA VAL A 95 12.04 4.71 4.17
C VAL A 95 13.40 5.14 4.71
N GLU A 96 13.42 5.95 5.76
CA GLU A 96 14.67 6.35 6.45
C GLU A 96 15.07 5.33 7.54
N ALA A 97 16.18 5.58 8.23
CA ALA A 97 16.80 4.69 9.22
C ALA A 97 15.88 4.26 10.38
N LEU A 98 15.06 5.16 10.93
CA LEU A 98 14.11 4.90 12.02
C LEU A 98 12.80 4.30 11.53
N GLY A 99 12.67 4.06 10.22
CA GLY A 99 11.48 3.44 9.64
C GLY A 99 10.39 4.42 9.20
N ASN A 100 10.65 5.74 9.24
CA ASN A 100 9.69 6.73 8.76
C ASN A 100 9.56 6.66 7.23
N PRO A 101 8.35 6.51 6.68
CA PRO A 101 8.20 6.43 5.24
C PRO A 101 8.42 7.81 4.61
N LEU A 102 9.25 7.89 3.57
CA LEU A 102 9.40 9.11 2.77
C LEU A 102 8.34 9.16 1.67
N ARG A 103 8.23 8.04 0.95
CA ARG A 103 7.41 8.00 -0.26
C ARG A 103 7.04 6.57 -0.60
N SER A 104 5.80 6.39 -1.00
CA SER A 104 5.34 5.17 -1.64
C SER A 104 4.83 5.45 -3.05
N ILE A 105 5.19 4.62 -4.01
CA ILE A 105 4.64 4.67 -5.37
C ILE A 105 4.08 3.32 -5.78
N LEU A 106 2.99 3.34 -6.55
CA LEU A 106 2.44 2.16 -7.17
C LEU A 106 2.85 2.14 -8.64
N THR A 107 3.41 1.03 -9.11
CA THR A 107 3.71 0.84 -10.53
C THR A 107 3.11 -0.46 -11.05
N SER A 108 2.76 -0.46 -12.33
CA SER A 108 2.50 -1.70 -13.03
C SER A 108 3.83 -2.45 -13.21
N ARG A 109 3.80 -3.78 -13.16
CA ARG A 109 4.98 -4.58 -13.46
C ARG A 109 5.20 -4.57 -14.97
N SER A 110 6.33 -4.03 -15.43
CA SER A 110 6.78 -4.22 -16.81
C SER A 110 7.17 -5.68 -17.02
N ARG A 111 6.73 -6.29 -18.14
CA ARG A 111 7.32 -7.56 -18.58
C ARG A 111 8.72 -7.23 -19.07
N PHE A 112 9.76 -7.70 -18.39
CA PHE A 112 11.07 -7.83 -19.02
C PHE A 112 10.91 -8.87 -20.14
N ARG A 113 10.81 -8.41 -21.39
CA ARG A 113 10.76 -9.27 -22.57
C ARG A 113 12.18 -9.30 -23.12
N SER A 114 13.01 -10.22 -22.63
CA SER A 114 14.27 -10.54 -23.30
C SER A 114 13.93 -11.20 -24.65
N ARG A 115 13.74 -10.37 -25.68
CA ARG A 115 14.00 -10.82 -27.04
C ARG A 115 15.50 -10.68 -27.23
N LEU A 116 16.24 -11.75 -26.94
CA LEU A 116 17.47 -11.99 -27.69
C LEU A 116 16.99 -12.21 -29.12
N GLN A 117 17.23 -11.24 -30.00
CA GLN A 117 17.14 -11.47 -31.43
C GLN A 117 18.39 -12.28 -31.83
N PRO A 118 18.25 -13.30 -32.69
CA PRO A 118 19.39 -14.06 -33.20
C PRO A 118 20.29 -13.18 -34.07
#